data_AF-A0A810L1G7-F1
#
_entry.id   AF-A0A810L1G7-F1
#
_cell.length_a   1.000
_cell.length_b   1.000
_cell.length_c   1.000
_cell.angle_alpha   90.00
_cell.angle_beta   90.00
_cell.angle_gamma   90.00
#
_symmetry.space_group_name_H-M   'P 1'
#
loop_
_entity.id
_entity.type
_entity.pdbx_description
1 polymer ?
#
loop_
_entity_poly.entity_id
_entity_poly.type
_entity_poly.pdbx_seq_one_letter_code
_entity_poly.pdbx_strand_id
1 'polypeptide(L)'
;MFRSGKARVAILTATLAGALTLAGTTAPAQASPQTGAATVKAGSHGGMSPNNSPIAPSVITQNEQAAFNYFVAKGLTAQQSAGIIGNLDQESGMDPTIWEYGGGPGRGIAQWSAGGRWDTDPGDNVAEFAAGGNVYDLTLQLNFIWFELTSFPGYGLGDLQAAGTIDDAVLAFQNKYEICGACNSTNRINFAYAAYNAYAG
;
A
#
# COMPACT_ATOMS: atom_id res chain seq x y z
N MET A 1 -0.35 52.91 14.88
CA MET A 1 0.95 52.34 14.46
C MET A 1 1.33 51.25 15.47
N PHE A 2 1.90 50.12 15.00
CA PHE A 2 2.29 48.87 15.71
C PHE A 2 1.15 47.89 16.05
N ARG A 3 0.93 46.83 15.25
CA ARG A 3 1.61 45.50 15.12
C ARG A 3 1.32 44.56 16.29
N SER A 4 0.40 43.60 16.08
CA SER A 4 0.29 42.36 16.88
C SER A 4 0.76 41.16 16.05
N GLY A 5 1.46 40.24 16.72
CA GLY A 5 2.46 39.33 16.17
C GLY A 5 1.92 38.06 15.51
N LYS A 6 2.68 37.60 14.51
CA LYS A 6 2.61 36.25 13.94
C LYS A 6 3.26 35.26 14.93
N ALA A 7 2.52 34.25 15.35
CA ALA A 7 3.06 33.10 16.07
C ALA A 7 4.00 32.32 15.14
N ARG A 8 5.23 32.05 15.60
CA ARG A 8 6.21 31.21 14.90
C ARG A 8 6.12 29.79 15.46
N VAL A 9 5.92 28.83 14.56
CA VAL A 9 6.00 27.39 14.81
C VAL A 9 7.43 27.05 15.23
N ALA A 10 7.57 26.41 16.39
CA ALA A 10 8.85 25.90 16.88
C ALA A 10 9.09 24.51 16.27
N ILE A 11 10.13 24.40 15.44
CA ILE A 11 10.65 23.13 14.95
C ILE A 11 11.54 22.56 16.06
N LEU A 12 11.08 21.48 16.72
CA LEU A 12 11.89 20.74 17.68
C LEU A 12 12.84 19.82 16.89
N THR A 13 14.13 20.13 16.90
CA THR A 13 15.19 19.25 16.41
C THR A 13 15.63 18.34 17.54
N ALA A 14 15.32 17.05 17.45
CA ALA A 14 15.87 16.04 18.35
C ALA A 14 17.31 15.72 17.89
N THR A 15 18.29 16.09 18.69
CA THR A 15 19.67 15.64 18.55
C THR A 15 19.83 14.35 19.37
N LEU A 16 20.21 13.26 18.71
CA LEU A 16 20.64 12.03 19.38
C LEU A 16 22.12 11.82 19.10
N ALA A 17 22.95 11.96 20.13
CA ALA A 17 24.36 11.56 20.12
C ALA A 17 24.51 10.40 21.10
N GLY A 18 25.02 9.27 20.61
CA GLY A 18 25.30 8.08 21.40
C GLY A 18 26.00 7.04 20.54
N ALA A 19 27.31 7.22 20.36
CA ALA A 19 28.17 6.27 19.67
C ALA A 19 28.38 5.01 20.52
N LEU A 20 28.22 3.84 19.91
CA LEU A 20 28.79 2.59 20.39
C LEU A 20 29.45 1.88 19.20
N THR A 21 30.77 1.80 19.23
CA THR A 21 31.58 1.04 18.27
C THR A 21 31.79 -0.37 18.79
N LEU A 22 31.55 -1.39 17.95
CA LEU A 22 32.49 -2.52 17.83
C LEU A 22 32.25 -3.36 16.55
N ALA A 23 33.38 -3.64 15.91
CA ALA A 23 33.71 -4.81 15.09
C ALA A 23 32.91 -5.09 13.80
N GLY A 24 33.57 -4.84 12.68
CA GLY A 24 33.20 -5.41 11.40
C GLY A 24 33.38 -6.93 11.38
N THR A 25 32.45 -7.60 10.73
CA THR A 25 32.70 -8.84 9.99
C THR A 25 31.91 -8.77 8.69
N THR A 26 32.62 -8.82 7.57
CA THR A 26 32.07 -9.04 6.25
C THR A 26 31.73 -10.53 6.11
N ALA A 27 30.49 -10.87 5.79
CA ALA A 27 30.10 -12.18 5.29
C ALA A 27 28.74 -12.06 4.57
N PRO A 28 28.38 -12.98 3.65
CA PRO A 28 28.30 -12.66 2.23
C PRO A 28 26.87 -12.73 1.68
N ALA A 29 26.69 -12.18 0.47
CA ALA A 29 25.60 -12.58 -0.41
C ALA A 29 25.66 -14.11 -0.61
N GLN A 30 24.67 -14.81 -0.06
CA GLN A 30 24.47 -16.23 -0.28
C GLN A 30 23.20 -16.40 -1.09
N ALA A 31 23.40 -16.54 -2.40
CA ALA A 31 22.43 -17.17 -3.28
C ALA A 31 22.21 -18.61 -2.84
N SER A 32 20.97 -19.09 -2.91
CA SER A 32 20.66 -20.52 -2.93
C SER A 32 19.44 -20.77 -3.81
N PRO A 33 19.35 -21.98 -4.40
CA PRO A 33 18.89 -22.16 -5.77
C PRO A 33 17.44 -22.65 -5.82
N GLN A 34 16.70 -22.22 -6.84
CA GLN A 34 15.61 -23.03 -7.37
C GLN A 34 15.82 -23.29 -8.85
N THR A 35 16.13 -24.56 -9.12
CA THR A 35 16.25 -25.21 -10.41
C THR A 35 14.88 -25.44 -11.03
N GLY A 36 14.74 -25.03 -12.30
CA GLY A 36 14.02 -25.80 -13.32
C GLY A 36 12.52 -25.54 -13.49
N ALA A 37 12.16 -24.73 -14.50
CA ALA A 37 11.38 -25.18 -15.66
C ALA A 37 11.13 -24.04 -16.66
N ALA A 38 11.23 -24.39 -17.95
CA ALA A 38 10.63 -23.77 -19.12
C ALA A 38 11.14 -22.40 -19.61
N THR A 39 11.97 -22.49 -20.65
CA THR A 39 12.31 -21.48 -21.66
C THR A 39 11.09 -20.68 -22.14
N VAL A 40 11.05 -19.37 -21.88
CA VAL A 40 10.37 -18.39 -22.73
C VAL A 40 11.31 -17.25 -23.05
N LYS A 41 11.61 -17.12 -24.33
CA LYS A 41 12.47 -16.11 -24.94
C LYS A 41 11.81 -14.74 -24.75
N ALA A 42 12.36 -13.91 -23.85
CA ALA A 42 11.99 -12.50 -23.73
C ALA A 42 12.37 -11.76 -25.02
N GLY A 43 11.37 -11.42 -25.83
CA GLY A 43 11.50 -10.51 -26.94
C GLY A 43 11.59 -9.07 -26.43
N SER A 44 12.69 -8.40 -26.79
CA SER A 44 12.90 -6.96 -27.00
C SER A 44 12.00 -5.98 -26.21
N HIS A 45 12.64 -5.26 -25.29
CA HIS A 45 12.13 -4.05 -24.65
C HIS A 45 12.02 -2.93 -25.69
N GLY A 46 10.83 -2.76 -26.27
CA GLY A 46 10.44 -1.60 -27.07
C GLY A 46 9.26 -0.93 -26.36
N GLY A 47 9.33 0.39 -26.17
CA GLY A 47 8.39 1.14 -25.35
C GLY A 47 6.92 0.97 -25.73
N MET A 48 6.08 0.77 -24.73
CA MET A 48 4.63 0.82 -24.83
C MET A 48 4.05 1.49 -23.58
N SER A 49 3.20 2.48 -23.80
CA SER A 49 2.34 3.13 -22.82
C SER A 49 1.30 2.12 -22.29
N PRO A 50 1.11 1.91 -20.97
CA PRO A 50 0.45 0.71 -20.46
C PRO A 50 -1.01 0.99 -20.08
N ASN A 51 -1.89 1.27 -21.05
CA ASN A 51 -3.28 1.57 -20.72
C ASN A 51 -4.24 0.50 -21.28
N ASN A 52 -4.85 -0.25 -20.35
CA ASN A 52 -6.11 -1.00 -20.46
C ASN A 52 -6.17 -2.47 -20.96
N SER A 53 -5.10 -3.26 -20.82
CA SER A 53 -5.27 -4.73 -20.88
C SER A 53 -5.58 -5.27 -19.48
N PRO A 54 -6.68 -6.02 -19.27
CA PRO A 54 -6.96 -6.63 -17.97
C PRO A 54 -5.79 -7.50 -17.52
N ILE A 55 -5.29 -7.30 -16.30
CA ILE A 55 -4.32 -8.21 -15.71
C ILE A 55 -4.95 -9.60 -15.59
N ALA A 56 -4.17 -10.64 -15.88
CA ALA A 56 -4.65 -12.02 -15.84
C ALA A 56 -5.11 -12.38 -14.40
N PRO A 57 -6.21 -13.13 -14.22
CA PRO A 57 -6.73 -13.49 -12.90
C PRO A 57 -5.69 -14.15 -11.97
N SER A 58 -4.79 -14.97 -12.51
CA SER A 58 -3.72 -15.61 -11.73
C SER A 58 -2.68 -14.64 -11.17
N VAL A 59 -2.49 -13.48 -11.81
CA VAL A 59 -1.61 -12.43 -11.28
C VAL A 59 -2.32 -11.67 -10.17
N ILE A 60 -3.63 -11.42 -10.31
CA ILE A 60 -4.44 -10.82 -9.25
C ILE A 60 -4.38 -11.67 -7.97
N THR A 61 -4.59 -12.98 -8.07
CA THR A 61 -4.50 -13.88 -6.91
C THR A 61 -3.10 -13.88 -6.28
N GLN A 62 -2.03 -13.73 -7.07
CA GLN A 62 -0.67 -13.61 -6.55
C GLN A 62 -0.45 -12.28 -5.83
N ASN A 63 -0.98 -11.18 -6.38
CA ASN A 63 -0.91 -9.87 -5.76
C ASN A 63 -1.68 -9.84 -4.43
N GLU A 64 -2.90 -10.39 -4.40
CA GLU A 64 -3.71 -10.50 -3.18
C GLU A 64 -2.96 -11.26 -2.09
N GLN A 65 -2.40 -12.42 -2.43
CA GLN A 65 -1.63 -13.22 -1.47
C GLN A 65 -0.38 -12.47 -0.98
N ALA A 66 0.35 -11.80 -1.88
CA ALA A 66 1.53 -11.02 -1.53
C ALA A 66 1.17 -9.85 -0.59
N ALA A 67 0.08 -9.13 -0.88
CA ALA A 67 -0.43 -8.05 -0.06
C ALA A 67 -0.89 -8.55 1.32
N PHE A 68 -1.64 -9.65 1.36
CA PHE A 68 -2.09 -10.26 2.62
C PHE A 68 -0.90 -10.61 3.52
N ASN A 69 0.08 -11.34 2.97
CA ASN A 69 1.28 -11.75 3.69
C ASN A 69 2.12 -10.54 4.13
N TYR A 70 2.17 -9.49 3.32
CA TYR A 70 2.84 -8.25 3.67
C TYR A 70 2.27 -7.62 4.94
N PHE A 71 0.94 -7.47 5.04
CA PHE A 71 0.30 -6.87 6.22
C PHE A 71 0.39 -7.75 7.47
N VAL A 72 0.30 -9.08 7.31
CA VAL A 72 0.60 -10.03 8.39
C VAL A 72 2.05 -9.86 8.88
N ALA A 73 3.01 -9.74 7.95
CA ALA A 73 4.42 -9.52 8.30
C ALA A 73 4.69 -8.17 8.98
N LYS A 74 3.80 -7.18 8.81
CA LYS A 74 3.82 -5.90 9.56
C LYS A 74 3.24 -6.03 10.98
N GLY A 75 2.71 -7.19 11.35
CA GLY A 75 2.18 -7.48 12.69
C GLY A 75 0.67 -7.32 12.83
N LEU A 76 -0.06 -7.15 11.72
CA LEU A 76 -1.53 -7.20 11.75
C LEU A 76 -2.01 -8.64 11.85
N THR A 77 -3.18 -8.85 12.46
CA THR A 77 -3.81 -10.18 12.47
C THR A 77 -4.28 -10.58 11.06
N ALA A 78 -4.59 -11.87 10.87
CA ALA A 78 -5.17 -12.34 9.62
C ALA A 78 -6.50 -11.64 9.29
N GLN A 79 -7.33 -11.39 10.29
CA GLN A 79 -8.61 -10.67 10.13
C GLN A 79 -8.39 -9.21 9.70
N GLN A 80 -7.43 -8.53 10.34
CA GLN A 80 -7.09 -7.15 10.01
C GLN A 80 -6.51 -7.02 8.61
N SER A 81 -5.60 -7.94 8.25
CA SER A 81 -4.99 -8.02 6.93
C SER A 81 -6.07 -8.29 5.87
N ALA A 82 -6.96 -9.26 6.10
CA ALA A 82 -8.11 -9.53 5.23
C ALA A 82 -8.99 -8.29 5.04
N GLY A 83 -9.23 -7.51 6.10
CA GLY A 83 -10.00 -6.27 6.03
C GLY A 83 -9.38 -5.21 5.11
N ILE A 84 -8.04 -5.10 5.08
CA ILE A 84 -7.34 -4.26 4.10
C ILE A 84 -7.53 -4.83 2.70
N ILE A 85 -7.28 -6.13 2.49
CA ILE A 85 -7.35 -6.76 1.16
C ILE A 85 -8.74 -6.60 0.55
N GLY A 86 -9.81 -6.82 1.31
CA GLY A 86 -11.17 -6.65 0.80
C GLY A 86 -11.51 -5.23 0.35
N ASN A 87 -10.88 -4.21 0.94
CA ASN A 87 -10.99 -2.84 0.47
C ASN A 87 -10.22 -2.64 -0.84
N LEU A 88 -8.95 -3.06 -0.89
CA LEU A 88 -8.10 -2.90 -2.08
C LEU A 88 -8.63 -3.68 -3.29
N ASP A 89 -9.25 -4.85 -3.07
CA ASP A 89 -9.94 -5.61 -4.12
C ASP A 89 -11.15 -4.86 -4.67
N GLN A 90 -11.92 -4.19 -3.82
CA GLN A 90 -13.02 -3.34 -4.27
C GLN A 90 -12.51 -2.14 -5.09
N GLU A 91 -11.37 -1.55 -4.72
CA GLU A 91 -10.82 -0.40 -5.43
C GLU A 91 -10.23 -0.77 -6.80
N SER A 92 -9.51 -1.88 -6.87
CA SER A 92 -8.60 -2.15 -8.00
C SER A 92 -8.59 -3.60 -8.47
N GLY A 93 -9.20 -4.51 -7.74
CA GLY A 93 -8.94 -5.95 -7.89
C GLY A 93 -7.46 -6.27 -7.70
N MET A 94 -6.77 -5.57 -6.80
CA MET A 94 -5.34 -5.70 -6.53
C MET A 94 -4.41 -5.49 -7.76
N ASP A 95 -4.84 -4.66 -8.71
CA ASP A 95 -4.03 -4.25 -9.86
C ASP A 95 -3.29 -2.92 -9.55
N PRO A 96 -1.95 -2.94 -9.35
CA PRO A 96 -1.20 -1.72 -9.05
C PRO A 96 -1.04 -0.80 -10.26
N THR A 97 -1.37 -1.28 -11.46
CA THR A 97 -1.24 -0.54 -12.72
C THR A 97 -2.54 0.12 -13.14
N ILE A 98 -3.65 -0.14 -12.45
CA ILE A 98 -4.98 0.27 -12.89
C ILE A 98 -5.19 1.78 -12.80
N TRP A 99 -5.89 2.29 -13.81
CA TRP A 99 -6.40 3.65 -13.88
C TRP A 99 -7.91 3.57 -13.84
N GLU A 100 -8.54 4.49 -13.10
CA GLU A 100 -9.98 4.55 -13.00
C GLU A 100 -10.65 4.53 -14.39
N TYR A 101 -11.63 3.65 -14.54
CA TYR A 101 -12.34 3.49 -15.80
C TYR A 101 -13.10 4.77 -16.15
N GLY A 102 -13.05 5.18 -17.42
CA GLY A 102 -13.64 6.45 -17.87
C GLY A 102 -12.73 7.67 -17.68
N GLY A 103 -11.48 7.48 -17.24
CA GLY A 103 -10.46 8.54 -17.18
C GLY A 103 -10.53 9.40 -15.93
N GLY A 104 -11.19 8.92 -14.87
CA GLY A 104 -11.19 9.56 -13.57
C GLY A 104 -9.80 9.58 -12.91
N PRO A 105 -9.65 10.28 -11.76
CA PRO A 105 -8.35 10.52 -11.15
C PRO A 105 -7.75 9.28 -10.47
N GLY A 106 -8.50 8.21 -10.19
CA GLY A 106 -8.00 7.06 -9.40
C GLY A 106 -6.83 6.29 -10.04
N ARG A 107 -5.82 5.96 -9.24
CA ARG A 107 -4.60 5.23 -9.65
C ARG A 107 -4.21 4.15 -8.62
N GLY A 108 -3.76 3.01 -9.12
CA GLY A 108 -3.15 1.95 -8.29
C GLY A 108 -4.12 1.24 -7.34
N ILE A 109 -3.56 0.46 -6.42
CA ILE A 109 -4.34 -0.51 -5.62
C ILE A 109 -5.38 0.12 -4.69
N ALA A 110 -5.14 1.34 -4.22
CA ALA A 110 -6.07 2.10 -3.37
C ALA A 110 -6.74 3.26 -4.11
N GLN A 111 -6.66 3.28 -5.46
CA GLN A 111 -7.27 4.32 -6.29
C GLN A 111 -6.96 5.77 -5.85
N TRP A 112 -5.71 6.04 -5.46
CA TRP A 112 -5.28 7.39 -5.10
C TRP A 112 -5.57 8.37 -6.24
N SER A 113 -6.07 9.56 -5.90
CA SER A 113 -6.40 10.57 -6.90
C SER A 113 -5.15 11.23 -7.49
N ALA A 114 -5.03 11.24 -8.82
CA ALA A 114 -4.18 12.16 -9.56
C ALA A 114 -4.59 13.61 -9.24
N GLY A 115 -3.64 14.49 -8.97
CA GLY A 115 -3.90 15.81 -8.39
C GLY A 115 -4.04 15.82 -6.86
N GLY A 116 -3.78 14.70 -6.18
CA GLY A 116 -3.80 14.54 -4.73
C GLY A 116 -2.77 13.51 -4.24
N ARG A 117 -3.19 12.52 -3.46
CA ARG A 117 -2.33 11.44 -2.91
C ARG A 117 -1.58 10.61 -3.95
N TRP A 118 -1.89 10.68 -5.23
CA TRP A 118 -1.04 10.06 -6.25
C TRP A 118 0.25 10.84 -6.51
N ASP A 119 0.19 12.18 -6.64
CA ASP A 119 1.29 12.97 -7.20
C ASP A 119 1.44 14.43 -6.72
N THR A 120 0.54 14.94 -5.88
CA THR A 120 0.43 16.37 -5.59
C THR A 120 0.50 16.72 -4.10
N ASP A 121 -0.09 15.90 -3.22
CA ASP A 121 -0.22 16.23 -1.79
C ASP A 121 1.15 16.19 -1.07
N PRO A 122 1.72 17.34 -0.63
CA PRO A 122 3.11 17.37 -0.18
C PRO A 122 3.37 16.53 1.06
N GLY A 123 4.34 15.63 0.99
CA GLY A 123 4.69 14.70 2.07
C GLY A 123 3.71 13.52 2.25
N ASP A 124 2.68 13.43 1.41
CA ASP A 124 1.65 12.39 1.46
C ASP A 124 1.18 12.02 0.04
N ASN A 125 2.12 11.64 -0.82
CA ASN A 125 1.78 11.15 -2.15
C ASN A 125 2.72 10.04 -2.65
N VAL A 126 2.18 9.16 -3.50
CA VAL A 126 2.88 7.98 -4.04
C VAL A 126 4.13 8.38 -4.83
N ALA A 127 4.03 9.40 -5.69
CA ALA A 127 5.13 9.82 -6.56
C ALA A 127 6.34 10.35 -5.76
N GLU A 128 6.09 11.14 -4.72
CA GLU A 128 7.11 11.64 -3.80
C GLU A 128 7.71 10.50 -2.98
N PHE A 129 6.87 9.63 -2.41
CA PHE A 129 7.32 8.46 -1.65
C PHE A 129 8.20 7.53 -2.49
N ALA A 130 7.86 7.38 -3.78
CA ALA A 130 8.64 6.57 -4.70
C ALA A 130 10.05 7.11 -4.95
N ALA A 131 10.30 8.40 -4.74
CA ALA A 131 11.59 9.05 -4.97
C ALA A 131 12.22 8.72 -6.35
N GLY A 132 11.39 8.67 -7.41
CA GLY A 132 11.78 8.30 -8.77
C GLY A 132 11.74 6.80 -9.08
N GLY A 133 11.29 5.96 -8.14
CA GLY A 133 10.99 4.55 -8.34
C GLY A 133 9.72 4.30 -9.16
N ASN A 134 9.42 3.02 -9.40
CA ASN A 134 8.24 2.63 -10.18
C ASN A 134 6.95 2.70 -9.34
N VAL A 135 6.18 3.77 -9.52
CA VAL A 135 4.90 3.99 -8.81
C VAL A 135 3.84 2.89 -9.08
N TYR A 136 4.02 2.07 -10.12
CA TYR A 136 3.12 0.96 -10.47
C TYR A 136 3.57 -0.39 -9.91
N ASP A 137 4.62 -0.42 -9.09
CA ASP A 137 5.06 -1.62 -8.40
C ASP A 137 4.18 -1.89 -7.16
N LEU A 138 3.70 -3.13 -7.03
CA LEU A 138 2.86 -3.54 -5.90
C LEU A 138 3.56 -3.32 -4.55
N THR A 139 4.84 -3.71 -4.45
CA THR A 139 5.59 -3.60 -3.19
C THR A 139 5.76 -2.13 -2.79
N LEU A 140 6.01 -1.25 -3.76
CA LEU A 140 6.06 0.19 -3.51
C LEU A 140 4.73 0.73 -2.98
N GLN A 141 3.62 0.37 -3.62
CA GLN A 141 2.29 0.82 -3.20
C GLN A 141 1.90 0.28 -1.81
N LEU A 142 2.21 -0.97 -1.50
CA LEU A 142 2.01 -1.53 -0.15
C LEU A 142 2.89 -0.85 0.92
N ASN A 143 4.13 -0.49 0.57
CA ASN A 143 4.99 0.30 1.43
C ASN A 143 4.44 1.71 1.68
N PHE A 144 3.84 2.33 0.66
CA PHE A 144 3.19 3.62 0.81
C PHE A 144 1.96 3.55 1.72
N ILE A 145 1.07 2.57 1.54
CA ILE A 145 -0.07 2.33 2.45
C ILE A 145 0.43 2.21 3.90
N TRP A 146 1.47 1.41 4.13
CA TRP A 146 2.02 1.24 5.46
C TRP A 146 2.66 2.51 6.03
N PHE A 147 3.38 3.28 5.21
CA PHE A 147 3.90 4.59 5.59
C PHE A 147 2.77 5.51 6.04
N GLU A 148 1.70 5.59 5.27
CA GLU A 148 0.55 6.44 5.58
C GLU A 148 -0.13 6.03 6.89
N LEU A 149 -0.44 4.74 7.05
CA LEU A 149 -1.05 4.18 8.26
C LEU A 149 -0.22 4.47 9.53
N THR A 150 1.10 4.45 9.42
CA THR A 150 2.01 4.64 10.57
C THR A 150 2.38 6.11 10.81
N SER A 151 2.35 6.96 9.79
CA SER A 151 2.76 8.36 9.89
C SER A 151 1.59 9.29 10.20
N PHE A 152 0.37 8.94 9.77
CA PHE A 152 -0.81 9.78 9.91
C PHE A 152 -1.89 9.04 10.73
N PRO A 153 -2.08 9.40 12.01
CA PRO A 153 -3.10 8.78 12.86
C PRO A 153 -4.52 8.87 12.29
N GLY A 154 -4.79 9.89 11.45
CA GLY A 154 -6.07 10.07 10.77
C GLY A 154 -6.45 8.93 9.83
N TYR A 155 -5.46 8.19 9.31
CA TYR A 155 -5.67 7.05 8.42
C TYR A 155 -6.00 5.73 9.14
N GLY A 156 -6.14 5.76 10.46
CA GLY A 156 -6.91 4.73 11.18
C GLY A 156 -6.18 3.42 11.48
N LEU A 157 -4.83 3.40 11.53
CA LEU A 157 -4.11 2.21 11.97
C LEU A 157 -4.54 1.74 13.37
N GLY A 158 -4.80 2.68 14.29
CA GLY A 158 -5.28 2.36 15.63
C GLY A 158 -6.67 1.71 15.62
N ASP A 159 -7.59 2.22 14.80
CA ASP A 159 -8.92 1.63 14.61
C ASP A 159 -8.81 0.21 14.01
N LEU A 160 -7.94 0.05 13.00
CA LEU A 160 -7.69 -1.23 12.36
C LEU A 160 -7.09 -2.24 13.34
N GLN A 161 -6.13 -1.84 14.17
CA GLN A 161 -5.52 -2.70 15.18
C GLN A 161 -6.49 -3.07 16.31
N ALA A 162 -7.49 -2.22 16.58
CA ALA A 162 -8.55 -2.51 17.56
C ALA A 162 -9.66 -3.42 16.99
N ALA A 163 -9.74 -3.58 15.67
CA ALA A 163 -10.74 -4.42 15.03
C ALA A 163 -10.54 -5.91 15.41
N GLY A 164 -11.59 -6.50 15.99
CA GLY A 164 -11.61 -7.91 16.39
C GLY A 164 -12.24 -8.85 15.37
N THR A 165 -12.96 -8.30 14.38
CA THR A 165 -13.63 -9.05 13.32
C THR A 165 -13.18 -8.57 11.94
N ILE A 166 -13.42 -9.39 10.91
CA ILE A 166 -13.15 -9.01 9.51
C ILE A 166 -13.99 -7.80 9.12
N ASP A 167 -15.28 -7.80 9.47
CA ASP A 167 -16.21 -6.69 9.21
C ASP A 167 -15.70 -5.38 9.83
N ASP A 168 -15.28 -5.40 11.11
CA ASP A 168 -14.74 -4.22 11.78
C ASP A 168 -13.46 -3.72 11.10
N ALA A 169 -12.59 -4.63 10.66
CA ALA A 169 -11.35 -4.28 9.97
C ALA A 169 -11.63 -3.65 8.60
N VAL A 170 -12.60 -4.19 7.85
CA VAL A 170 -13.07 -3.61 6.59
C VAL A 170 -13.58 -2.19 6.83
N LEU A 171 -14.45 -2.00 7.83
CA LEU A 171 -15.03 -0.68 8.11
C LEU A 171 -14.00 0.32 8.64
N ALA A 172 -13.02 -0.12 9.43
CA ALA A 172 -11.94 0.73 9.90
C ALA A 172 -11.11 1.28 8.73
N PHE A 173 -10.65 0.40 7.84
CA PHE A 173 -9.87 0.82 6.67
C PHE A 173 -10.72 1.63 5.68
N GLN A 174 -11.94 1.18 5.38
CA GLN A 174 -12.88 1.87 4.49
C GLN A 174 -13.14 3.32 4.93
N ASN A 175 -13.46 3.51 6.21
CA ASN A 175 -13.93 4.81 6.69
C ASN A 175 -12.78 5.78 7.00
N LYS A 176 -11.57 5.27 7.25
CA LYS A 176 -10.41 6.08 7.66
C LYS A 176 -9.37 6.25 6.56
N TYR A 177 -9.12 5.21 5.77
CA TYR A 177 -8.07 5.21 4.76
C TYR A 177 -8.62 5.49 3.36
N GLU A 178 -9.68 4.79 2.95
CA GLU A 178 -10.31 5.01 1.62
C GLU A 178 -11.20 6.25 1.60
N ILE A 179 -11.95 6.50 2.69
CA ILE A 179 -12.88 7.63 2.82
C ILE A 179 -13.85 7.67 1.62
N CYS A 180 -14.34 6.50 1.19
CA CYS A 180 -15.27 6.43 0.07
C CYS A 180 -16.57 7.17 0.39
N GLY A 181 -17.06 7.98 -0.56
CA GLY A 181 -18.29 8.75 -0.37
C GLY A 181 -19.53 7.88 -0.22
N ALA A 182 -19.73 6.94 -1.16
CA ALA A 182 -20.80 5.94 -1.13
C ALA A 182 -20.19 4.54 -1.23
N CYS A 183 -19.78 4.00 -0.08
CA CYS A 183 -19.07 2.73 -0.03
C CYS A 183 -19.99 1.53 -0.28
N ASN A 184 -19.55 0.58 -1.11
CA ASN A 184 -20.14 -0.75 -1.20
C ASN A 184 -19.52 -1.67 -0.13
N SER A 185 -19.88 -1.45 1.13
CA SER A 185 -19.32 -2.20 2.27
C SER A 185 -19.55 -3.71 2.14
N THR A 186 -20.71 -4.13 1.63
CA THR A 186 -21.04 -5.56 1.47
C THR A 186 -20.05 -6.27 0.56
N ASN A 187 -19.69 -5.67 -0.59
CA ASN A 187 -18.71 -6.29 -1.47
C ASN A 187 -17.31 -6.34 -0.87
N ARG A 188 -16.88 -5.26 -0.18
CA ARG A 188 -15.59 -5.23 0.52
C ARG A 188 -15.49 -6.33 1.58
N ILE A 189 -16.57 -6.53 2.35
CA ILE A 189 -16.66 -7.60 3.33
C ILE A 189 -16.59 -8.98 2.66
N ASN A 190 -17.31 -9.18 1.55
CA ASN A 190 -17.25 -10.44 0.80
C ASN A 190 -15.83 -10.74 0.29
N PHE A 191 -15.12 -9.75 -0.25
CA PHE A 191 -13.73 -9.90 -0.67
C PHE A 191 -12.81 -10.19 0.52
N ALA A 192 -13.00 -9.50 1.65
CA ALA A 192 -12.21 -9.74 2.85
C ALA A 192 -12.37 -11.18 3.38
N TYR A 193 -13.60 -11.72 3.40
CA TYR A 193 -13.82 -13.14 3.75
C TYR A 193 -13.18 -14.08 2.73
N ALA A 194 -13.23 -13.77 1.43
CA ALA A 194 -12.57 -14.57 0.41
C ALA A 194 -11.05 -14.63 0.62
N ALA A 195 -10.41 -13.47 0.85
CA ALA A 195 -8.98 -13.37 1.14
C ALA A 195 -8.61 -14.10 2.44
N TYR A 196 -9.38 -13.93 3.51
CA TYR A 196 -9.15 -14.64 4.77
C TYR A 196 -9.18 -16.16 4.58
N ASN A 197 -10.21 -16.67 3.90
CA ASN A 197 -10.36 -18.10 3.65
C ASN A 197 -9.26 -18.67 2.75
N ALA A 198 -8.71 -17.85 1.84
CA ALA A 198 -7.65 -18.27 0.93
C ALA A 198 -6.25 -18.26 1.58
N TYR A 199 -5.97 -17.33 2.49
CA TYR A 199 -4.59 -16.99 2.86
C TYR A 199 -4.26 -17.02 4.36
N ALA A 200 -5.24 -17.15 5.27
CA ALA A 200 -5.00 -17.11 6.72
C ALA A 200 -4.43 -18.41 7.33
N GLY A 201 -4.16 -19.43 6.51
CA GLY A 201 -3.73 -20.78 6.92
C GLY A 201 -2.26 -20.92 7.30
#